data_AF-A0A4Y2CBS6-F1
#
_entry.id   AF-A0A4Y2CBS6-F1
#
_cell.length_a   1.000
_cell.length_b   1.000
_cell.length_c   1.000
_cell.angle_alpha   90.00
_cell.angle_beta   90.00
_cell.angle_gamma   90.00
#
_symmetry.space_group_name_H-M   'P 1'
#
loop_
_entity.id
_entity.type
_entity.pdbx_description
1 polymer ?
#
loop_
_entity_poly.entity_id
_entity_poly.type
_entity_poly.pdbx_seq_one_letter_code
_entity_poly.pdbx_strand_id
1 'polypeptide(L)'
;MRRKKRQEDERRLQHELELAKLLAFWSQFEHIHKDAYTAPENKFQYLVQATLSGSRAREVVESFPPTGADYEKAVESLKSRFGKEHILVGFSSKLNTAIKLLHSYKTAKIVC
;
A
#
# COMPACT_ATOMS: atom_id res chain seq x y z
N MET A 1 -11.36 8.22 -28.86
CA MET A 1 -10.37 7.29 -28.26
C MET A 1 -9.48 7.91 -27.17
N ARG A 2 -9.09 9.20 -27.25
CA ARG A 2 -8.15 9.85 -26.29
C ARG A 2 -8.65 10.03 -24.83
N ARG A 3 -9.97 10.05 -24.59
CA ARG A 3 -10.55 10.21 -23.23
C ARG A 3 -10.53 8.91 -22.42
N LYS A 4 -10.78 7.75 -23.04
CA LYS A 4 -10.77 6.45 -22.37
C LYS A 4 -9.37 6.06 -21.88
N LYS A 5 -8.34 6.33 -22.69
CA LYS A 5 -6.94 6.04 -22.32
C LYS A 5 -6.46 6.85 -21.11
N ARG A 6 -6.82 8.14 -21.06
CA ARG A 6 -6.47 9.04 -19.96
C ARG A 6 -7.04 8.58 -18.60
N GLN A 7 -8.27 8.07 -18.62
CA GLN A 7 -8.96 7.59 -17.43
C GLN A 7 -8.40 6.24 -16.94
N GLU A 8 -7.92 5.40 -17.86
CA GLU A 8 -7.23 4.16 -17.51
C GLU A 8 -5.84 4.42 -16.92
N ASP A 9 -5.10 5.37 -17.49
CA ASP A 9 -3.78 5.78 -16.99
C ASP A 9 -3.90 6.39 -15.58
N GLU A 10 -4.91 7.22 -15.32
CA GLU A 10 -5.22 7.73 -13.97
C GLU A 10 -5.53 6.60 -12.98
N ARG A 11 -6.33 5.60 -13.37
CA ARG A 11 -6.62 4.43 -12.52
C ARG A 11 -5.38 3.60 -12.21
N ARG A 12 -4.46 3.48 -13.17
CA ARG A 12 -3.17 2.79 -12.97
C ARG A 12 -2.30 3.54 -11.97
N LEU A 13 -2.21 4.86 -12.10
CA LEU A 13 -1.46 5.70 -11.16
C LEU A 13 -2.08 5.66 -9.75
N GLN A 14 -3.41 5.64 -9.66
CA GLN A 14 -4.11 5.47 -8.39
C GLN A 14 -3.71 4.15 -7.72
N HIS A 15 -3.78 3.04 -8.47
CA HIS A 15 -3.41 1.72 -7.98
C HIS A 15 -1.93 1.64 -7.56
N GLU A 16 -1.01 2.23 -8.33
CA GLU A 16 0.40 2.31 -7.95
C GLU A 16 0.59 3.13 -6.66
N LEU A 17 -0.10 4.27 -6.51
CA LEU A 17 -0.01 5.09 -5.30
C LEU A 17 -0.51 4.35 -4.05
N GLU A 18 -1.58 3.54 -4.19
CA GLU A 18 -2.08 2.72 -3.08
C GLU A 18 -1.08 1.64 -2.68
N LEU A 19 -0.44 1.00 -3.66
CA LEU A 19 0.62 0.02 -3.40
C LEU A 19 1.80 0.64 -2.65
N ALA A 20 2.22 1.84 -3.07
CA ALA A 20 3.30 2.58 -2.42
C ALA A 20 3.02 2.81 -0.93
N LYS A 21 1.80 3.29 -0.62
CA LYS A 21 1.36 3.56 0.75
C LYS A 21 1.24 2.29 1.58
N LEU A 22 0.71 1.22 0.98
CA LEU A 22 0.58 -0.08 1.63
C LEU A 22 1.95 -0.67 1.98
N LEU A 23 2.93 -0.57 1.08
CA LEU A 23 4.31 -1.03 1.33
C LEU A 23 5.00 -0.22 2.44
N ALA A 24 4.86 1.11 2.41
CA ALA A 24 5.41 1.98 3.45
C ALA A 24 4.77 1.71 4.83
N PHE A 25 3.47 1.39 4.85
CA PHE A 25 2.79 0.91 6.05
C PHE A 25 3.34 -0.44 6.50
N TRP A 26 3.46 -1.43 5.62
CA TRP A 26 3.95 -2.77 5.97
C TRP A 26 5.33 -2.74 6.62
N SER A 27 6.24 -1.89 6.14
CA SER A 27 7.55 -1.72 6.77
C SER A 27 7.47 -1.26 8.23
N GLN A 28 6.47 -0.46 8.59
CA GLN A 28 6.25 0.00 9.96
C GLN A 28 5.45 -1.03 10.76
N PHE A 29 4.41 -1.59 10.14
CA PHE A 29 3.50 -2.54 10.75
C PHE A 29 4.11 -3.91 10.99
N GLU A 30 5.17 -4.30 10.28
CA GLU A 30 5.86 -5.57 10.50
C GLU A 30 6.29 -5.76 11.97
N HIS A 31 6.71 -4.68 12.62
CA HIS A 31 7.09 -4.70 14.04
C HIS A 31 5.87 -4.98 14.94
N ILE A 32 4.72 -4.37 14.64
CA ILE A 32 3.44 -4.58 15.36
C ILE A 32 2.88 -5.98 15.06
N HIS A 33 3.05 -6.46 13.83
CA HIS A 33 2.63 -7.80 13.43
C HIS A 33 3.37 -8.88 14.22
N LYS A 34 4.70 -8.73 14.36
CA LYS A 34 5.57 -9.63 15.13
C LYS A 34 5.42 -9.49 16.66
N ASP A 35 4.84 -8.39 17.13
CA ASP A 35 4.63 -8.18 18.55
C ASP A 35 3.58 -9.15 19.11
N ALA A 36 3.98 -10.00 20.05
CA ALA A 36 3.10 -10.98 20.70
C ALA A 36 2.16 -10.35 21.74
N TYR A 37 2.44 -9.13 22.21
CA TYR A 37 1.65 -8.48 23.27
C TYR A 37 0.40 -7.77 22.72
N THR A 38 0.41 -7.40 21.44
CA THR A 38 -0.75 -6.77 20.79
C THR A 38 -1.79 -7.84 20.42
N ALA A 39 -3.03 -7.66 20.89
CA ALA A 39 -4.14 -8.53 20.54
C ALA A 39 -4.38 -8.55 19.01
N PRO A 40 -4.62 -9.73 18.40
CA PRO A 40 -4.85 -9.83 16.96
C PRO A 40 -6.03 -8.97 16.45
N GLU A 41 -7.05 -8.76 17.26
CA GLU A 41 -8.19 -7.87 16.97
C GLU A 41 -7.73 -6.42 16.78
N ASN A 42 -6.85 -5.95 17.66
CA ASN A 42 -6.28 -4.60 17.56
C ASN A 42 -5.40 -4.49 16.31
N LYS A 43 -4.60 -5.51 16.01
CA LYS A 43 -3.81 -5.57 14.77
C LYS A 43 -4.69 -5.53 13.53
N PHE A 44 -5.85 -6.20 13.57
CA PHE A 44 -6.82 -6.17 12.48
C PHE A 44 -7.38 -4.76 12.27
N GLN A 45 -7.74 -4.05 13.35
CA GLN A 45 -8.20 -2.67 13.25
C GLN A 45 -7.15 -1.74 12.64
N TYR A 46 -5.88 -1.89 13.00
CA TYR A 46 -4.78 -1.15 12.37
C TYR A 46 -4.65 -1.46 10.88
N LEU A 47 -4.76 -2.74 10.50
CA LEU A 47 -4.73 -3.17 9.10
C LEU A 47 -5.86 -2.52 8.28
N VAL A 48 -7.07 -2.49 8.85
CA VAL A 48 -8.24 -1.83 8.27
C VAL A 48 -7.96 -0.34 8.07
N GLN A 49 -7.52 0.38 9.11
CA GLN A 49 -7.21 1.82 9.04
C GLN A 49 -6.11 2.18 8.03
N ALA A 50 -5.12 1.30 7.86
CA ALA A 50 -4.01 1.52 6.95
C ALA A 50 -4.41 1.40 5.47
N THR A 51 -5.46 0.64 5.18
CA THR A 51 -6.01 0.53 3.83
C THR A 51 -6.97 1.67 3.51
N LEU A 52 -6.84 2.23 2.31
CA LEU A 52 -7.71 3.32 1.86
C LEU A 52 -9.11 2.81 1.56
N SER A 53 -10.14 3.53 2.02
CA SER A 53 -11.54 3.19 1.74
C SER A 53 -11.81 3.10 0.23
N GLY A 54 -12.42 2.01 -0.23
CA GLY A 54 -12.66 1.76 -1.66
C GLY A 54 -11.44 1.31 -2.46
N SER A 55 -10.30 1.05 -1.80
CA SER A 55 -9.14 0.41 -2.42
C SER A 55 -9.34 -1.09 -2.61
N ARG A 56 -8.64 -1.67 -3.58
CA ARG A 56 -8.58 -3.15 -3.72
C ARG A 56 -7.95 -3.82 -2.50
N ALA A 57 -7.07 -3.11 -1.77
CA ALA A 57 -6.48 -3.63 -0.53
C ALA A 57 -7.53 -3.68 0.58
N ARG A 58 -8.35 -2.64 0.69
CA ARG A 58 -9.47 -2.56 1.65
C ARG A 58 -10.51 -3.64 1.38
N GLU A 59 -10.89 -3.87 0.12
CA GLU A 59 -11.81 -4.94 -0.25
C GLU A 59 -11.31 -6.33 0.22
N VAL A 60 -10.00 -6.56 0.19
CA VAL A 60 -9.39 -7.82 0.67
C VAL A 60 -9.39 -7.91 2.19
N VAL A 61 -9.19 -6.80 2.89
CA VAL A 61 -9.24 -6.81 4.36
C VAL A 61 -10.67 -6.96 4.86
N GLU A 62 -11.62 -6.23 4.25
CA GLU A 62 -13.05 -6.25 4.61
C GLU A 62 -13.75 -7.56 4.20
N SER A 63 -13.14 -8.37 3.34
CA SER A 63 -13.69 -9.70 3.03
C SER A 63 -13.61 -10.68 4.19
N PHE A 64 -12.80 -10.38 5.20
CA PHE A 64 -12.67 -11.17 6.42
C PHE A 64 -13.37 -10.47 7.58
N PRO A 65 -14.00 -11.22 8.50
CA PRO A 65 -14.51 -10.64 9.73
C PRO A 65 -13.34 -10.07 10.57
N PRO A 66 -13.55 -8.95 11.30
CA PRO A 66 -12.53 -8.32 12.13
C PRO A 66 -12.32 -9.07 13.46
N THR A 67 -12.07 -10.37 13.36
CA THR A 67 -11.82 -11.31 14.45
C THR A 67 -10.33 -11.63 14.49
N GLY A 68 -9.79 -11.86 15.69
CA GLY A 68 -8.38 -12.20 15.83
C GLY A 68 -7.97 -13.49 15.12
N ALA A 69 -8.90 -14.46 15.03
CA ALA A 69 -8.69 -15.74 14.35
C ALA A 69 -8.56 -15.63 12.83
N ASP A 70 -9.14 -14.59 12.22
CA ASP A 70 -9.11 -14.38 10.77
C ASP A 70 -8.08 -13.31 10.34
N TYR A 71 -7.43 -12.67 11.31
CA TYR A 71 -6.34 -11.72 11.07
C TYR A 71 -5.23 -12.30 10.22
N GLU A 72 -4.71 -13.48 10.56
CA GLU A 72 -3.62 -14.08 9.80
C GLU A 72 -4.04 -14.39 8.36
N LYS A 73 -5.28 -14.87 8.15
CA LYS A 73 -5.83 -15.14 6.81
C LYS A 73 -5.98 -13.87 5.98
N ALA A 74 -6.37 -12.77 6.60
CA ALA A 74 -6.46 -11.47 5.94
C ALA A 74 -5.06 -10.97 5.52
N VAL A 75 -4.07 -11.09 6.41
CA VAL A 75 -2.67 -10.73 6.14
C VAL A 75 -2.07 -11.59 5.02
N GLU A 76 -2.28 -12.90 5.04
CA GLU A 76 -1.84 -13.81 3.99
C GLU A 76 -2.50 -13.53 2.65
N SER A 77 -3.80 -13.26 2.64
CA SER A 77 -4.53 -12.88 1.43
C SER A 77 -4.00 -11.57 0.85
N LEU A 78 -3.66 -10.61 1.72
CA LEU A 78 -3.05 -9.35 1.31
C LEU A 78 -1.65 -9.58 0.73
N LYS A 79 -0.81 -10.38 1.40
CA LYS A 79 0.54 -10.76 0.91
C LYS A 79 0.47 -11.55 -0.40
N SER A 80 -0.51 -12.43 -0.59
CA SER A 80 -0.66 -13.21 -1.83
C SER A 80 -1.06 -12.32 -3.02
N ARG A 81 -1.93 -11.33 -2.79
CA ARG A 81 -2.42 -10.41 -3.83
C ARG A 81 -1.44 -9.29 -4.17
N PHE A 82 -0.71 -8.78 -3.18
CA PHE A 82 0.15 -7.60 -3.31
C PHE A 82 1.65 -7.89 -3.13
N GLY A 83 2.00 -9.04 -2.54
CA GLY A 83 3.37 -9.46 -2.25
C GLY A 83 3.98 -10.41 -3.27
N LYS A 84 3.36 -10.62 -4.45
CA LYS A 84 4.03 -11.31 -5.57
C LYS A 84 5.21 -10.47 -6.07
N GLU A 85 6.37 -10.79 -5.49
CA GLU A 85 7.80 -10.69 -5.89
C GLU A 85 8.28 -9.62 -6.90
N HIS A 86 7.49 -9.27 -7.91
CA HIS A 86 7.85 -8.26 -8.92
C HIS A 86 7.61 -6.80 -8.45
N ILE A 87 6.84 -6.60 -7.37
CA ILE A 87 6.54 -5.26 -6.84
C ILE A 87 7.67 -4.78 -5.89
N LEU A 88 8.32 -5.65 -5.11
CA LEU A 88 9.35 -5.22 -4.17
C LEU A 88 10.64 -4.71 -4.85
N VAL A 89 11.05 -5.30 -5.99
CA VAL A 89 12.26 -4.89 -6.72
C VAL A 89 12.01 -3.72 -7.69
N GLY A 90 10.81 -3.62 -8.28
CA GLY A 90 10.46 -2.56 -9.22
C GLY A 90 9.93 -1.27 -8.60
N PHE A 91 9.30 -1.33 -7.42
CA PHE A 91 8.70 -0.16 -6.79
C PHE A 91 9.74 0.70 -6.05
N SER A 92 10.76 0.06 -5.45
CA SER A 92 11.88 0.77 -4.82
C SER A 92 12.71 1.58 -5.84
N SER A 93 12.86 1.09 -7.07
CA SER A 93 13.58 1.82 -8.13
C SER A 93 12.76 2.98 -8.71
N LYS A 94 11.45 2.80 -8.94
CA LYS A 94 10.58 3.85 -9.48
C LYS A 94 10.24 4.94 -8.46
N LEU A 95 9.99 4.61 -7.19
CA LEU A 95 9.82 5.61 -6.12
C LEU A 95 11.08 6.43 -5.92
N ASN A 96 12.27 5.83 -5.95
CA ASN A 96 13.53 6.57 -5.83
C ASN A 96 13.73 7.57 -6.97
N THR A 97 13.37 7.21 -8.21
CA THR A 97 13.40 8.14 -9.34
C THR A 97 12.35 9.24 -9.18
N ALA A 98 11.12 8.91 -8.78
CA ALA A 98 10.06 9.90 -8.58
C ALA A 98 10.38 10.87 -7.41
N ILE A 99 10.98 10.36 -6.32
CA ILE A 99 11.46 11.18 -5.19
C ILE A 99 12.62 12.07 -5.64
N LYS A 100 13.58 11.56 -6.44
CA LYS A 100 14.65 12.38 -7.04
C LYS A 100 14.10 13.48 -7.95
N LEU A 101 13.09 13.19 -8.75
CA LEU A 101 12.43 14.17 -9.63
C LEU A 101 11.65 15.22 -8.83
N LEU A 102 10.95 14.82 -7.76
CA LEU A 102 10.26 15.75 -6.86
C LEU A 102 11.24 16.63 -6.07
N HIS A 103 12.36 16.08 -5.58
CA HIS A 103 13.43 16.87 -4.97
C HIS A 103 14.06 17.83 -5.97
N SER A 104 14.41 17.37 -7.18
CA SER A 104 14.99 18.21 -8.24
C SER A 104 14.05 19.35 -8.67
N TYR A 105 12.75 19.07 -8.82
CA TYR A 105 11.74 20.09 -9.12
C TYR A 105 11.59 21.11 -7.99
N LYS A 106 11.70 20.67 -6.72
CA LYS A 106 11.60 21.55 -5.55
C LYS A 106 12.85 22.40 -5.37
N THR A 107 14.05 21.87 -5.64
CA THR A 107 15.31 22.65 -5.64
C THR A 107 15.35 23.66 -6.80
N ALA A 108 14.86 23.30 -7.98
CA ALA A 108 14.81 24.20 -9.13
C ALA A 108 13.84 25.38 -8.91
N LYS A 109 12.82 25.22 -8.07
CA LYS A 109 11.83 26.26 -7.76
C LYS A 109 12.20 27.18 -6.59
N ILE A 110 13.24 26.82 -5.84
CA ILE A 110 13.77 27.61 -4.71
C ILE A 110 14.93 28.52 -5.17
N VAL A 111 15.53 28.25 -6.34
CA VAL A 111 16.67 28.98 -6.92
C VAL A 111 16.23 29.96 -8.03
N CYS A 112 14.93 30.19 -8.20
CA CYS A 112 14.37 31.26 -9.03
C CYS A 112 13.54 32.23 -8.19
#